data_AF-A0AAN6XUN0-F1
#
_entry.id   AF-A0AAN6XUN0-F1
#
_cell.length_a   1.000
_cell.length_b   1.000
_cell.length_c   1.000
_cell.angle_alpha   90.00
_cell.angle_beta   90.00
_cell.angle_gamma   90.00
#
_symmetry.space_group_name_H-M   'P 1'
#
loop_
_entity.id
_entity.type
_entity.pdbx_description
1 polymer ?
#
loop_
_entity_poly.entity_id
_entity_poly.type
_entity_poly.pdbx_seq_one_letter_code
_entity_poly.pdbx_strand_id
1 'polypeptide(L)'
;MLPLISYILRVVLIYEQTLVEKLLRSPTFHHGVRKIHRTVEELRHGRNPDEPLRQGEATEDPDKPKGGFIRYFVEELKNQARGTPTDPPPPPPRGPPANK
;
A
#
# COMPACT_ATOMS: atom_id res chain seq x y z
N MET A 1 -24.66 39.88 -5.50
CA MET A 1 -24.52 38.83 -4.47
C MET A 1 -25.08 37.49 -4.94
N LEU A 2 -26.40 37.33 -5.13
CA LEU A 2 -27.03 36.09 -5.61
C LEU A 2 -26.53 35.52 -6.96
N PRO A 3 -26.28 36.32 -8.02
CA PRO A 3 -25.82 35.76 -9.30
C PRO A 3 -24.39 35.21 -9.23
N LEU A 4 -23.55 35.82 -8.38
CA LEU A 4 -22.17 35.37 -8.16
C LEU A 4 -22.13 34.05 -7.38
N ILE A 5 -23.01 33.90 -6.37
CA ILE A 5 -23.17 32.64 -5.64
C ILE A 5 -23.67 31.54 -6.59
N SER A 6 -24.69 31.83 -7.43
CA SER A 6 -25.19 30.85 -8.41
C SER A 6 -24.11 30.42 -9.40
N TYR A 7 -23.28 31.36 -9.87
CA TYR A 7 -22.17 31.06 -10.76
C TYR A 7 -21.11 30.17 -10.10
N ILE A 8 -20.70 30.48 -8.86
CA ILE A 8 -19.73 29.67 -8.11
C ILE A 8 -20.27 28.25 -7.90
N LEU A 9 -21.54 28.11 -7.49
CA LEU A 9 -22.16 26.80 -7.30
C LEU A 9 -22.17 25.97 -8.59
N ARG A 10 -22.45 26.60 -9.75
CA ARG A 10 -22.39 25.90 -11.04
C ARG A 10 -20.99 25.43 -11.38
N VAL A 11 -19.97 26.25 -11.15
CA VAL A 11 -18.57 25.88 -11.38
C VAL A 11 -18.15 24.70 -10.50
N VAL A 12 -18.51 24.74 -9.21
CA VAL A 12 -18.24 23.64 -8.26
C VAL A 12 -18.90 22.35 -8.72
N LEU A 13 -20.18 22.39 -9.08
CA LEU A 13 -20.92 21.20 -9.55
C LEU A 13 -20.30 20.62 -10.82
N ILE A 14 -19.93 21.43 -11.80
CA ILE A 14 -19.30 20.94 -13.04
C ILE A 14 -17.95 20.27 -12.73
N TYR A 15 -17.17 20.86 -11.84
CA TYR A 15 -15.88 20.31 -11.44
C TYR A 15 -16.03 18.98 -10.69
N GLU A 16 -16.98 18.91 -9.75
CA GLU A 16 -17.34 17.69 -9.03
C GLU A 16 -17.73 16.57 -10.00
N GLN A 17 -18.64 16.85 -10.94
CA GLN A 17 -19.08 15.87 -11.94
C GLN A 17 -17.90 15.33 -12.76
N THR A 18 -16.98 16.22 -13.16
CA THR A 18 -15.78 15.85 -13.93
C THR A 18 -14.84 14.96 -13.10
N LEU A 19 -14.66 15.26 -11.82
CA LEU A 19 -13.82 14.45 -10.92
C LEU A 19 -14.45 13.09 -10.64
N VAL A 20 -15.75 13.05 -10.39
CA VAL A 20 -16.50 11.80 -10.17
C VAL A 20 -16.40 10.92 -11.41
N GLU A 21 -16.62 11.47 -12.61
CA GLU A 21 -16.51 10.72 -13.86
C GLU A 21 -15.09 10.16 -14.07
N LYS A 22 -14.06 10.94 -13.78
CA LYS A 22 -12.66 10.46 -13.83
C LYS A 22 -12.39 9.35 -12.82
N LEU A 23 -12.90 9.49 -11.60
CA LEU A 23 -12.74 8.49 -10.54
C LEU A 23 -13.45 7.19 -10.90
N LEU A 24 -14.69 7.28 -11.40
CA LEU A 24 -15.50 6.14 -11.82
C LEU A 24 -15.01 5.47 -13.10
N ARG A 25 -14.20 6.15 -13.93
CA ARG A 25 -13.51 5.52 -15.06
C ARG A 25 -12.17 4.88 -14.68
N SER A 26 -11.68 5.17 -13.48
CA SER A 26 -10.37 4.70 -13.06
C SER A 26 -10.41 3.20 -12.75
N PRO A 27 -9.61 2.37 -13.44
CA PRO A 27 -9.51 0.96 -13.09
C PRO A 27 -9.02 0.78 -11.65
N THR A 28 -8.08 1.59 -11.16
CA THR A 28 -7.56 1.45 -9.79
C THR A 28 -8.64 1.66 -8.73
N PHE A 29 -9.58 2.59 -8.98
CA PHE A 29 -10.72 2.80 -8.10
C PHE A 29 -11.59 1.54 -8.01
N HIS A 30 -11.91 0.92 -9.16
CA HIS A 30 -12.68 -0.33 -9.17
C HIS A 30 -11.95 -1.49 -8.48
N HIS A 31 -10.64 -1.61 -8.64
CA HIS A 31 -9.85 -2.64 -7.95
C HIS A 31 -9.89 -2.43 -6.43
N GLY A 32 -9.79 -1.18 -5.98
CA GLY A 32 -9.92 -0.82 -4.57
C GLY A 32 -11.30 -1.18 -4.00
N VAL A 33 -12.37 -0.76 -4.67
CA VAL A 33 -13.75 -1.08 -4.27
C VAL A 33 -13.96 -2.59 -4.23
N ARG A 34 -13.47 -3.33 -5.23
CA ARG A 34 -13.56 -4.80 -5.27
C ARG A 34 -12.86 -5.45 -4.08
N LYS A 35 -11.69 -4.94 -3.68
CA LYS A 35 -10.96 -5.43 -2.49
C LYS A 35 -11.75 -5.19 -1.22
N ILE A 36 -12.28 -3.98 -1.01
CA ILE A 36 -13.09 -3.64 0.17
C ILE A 36 -14.36 -4.51 0.21
N HIS A 37 -15.07 -4.62 -0.92
CA HIS A 37 -16.26 -5.46 -1.02
C HIS A 37 -15.94 -6.90 -0.62
N ARG A 38 -14.88 -7.49 -1.20
CA ARG A 38 -14.44 -8.83 -0.86
C ARG A 38 -14.10 -8.98 0.63
N THR A 39 -13.41 -8.01 1.22
CA THR A 39 -13.10 -8.03 2.66
C THR A 39 -14.35 -7.97 3.53
N VAL A 40 -15.34 -7.14 3.18
CA VAL A 40 -16.60 -7.04 3.94
C VAL A 40 -17.43 -8.31 3.78
N GLU A 41 -17.45 -8.88 2.58
CA GLU A 41 -18.15 -10.12 2.26
C GLU A 41 -17.57 -11.30 3.06
N GLU A 42 -16.24 -11.45 3.05
CA GLU A 42 -15.51 -12.44 3.84
C GLU A 42 -15.75 -12.28 5.34
N LEU A 43 -15.86 -11.04 5.82
CA LEU A 43 -16.14 -10.75 7.24
C LEU A 43 -17.57 -11.13 7.64
N ARG A 44 -18.55 -10.94 6.76
CA ARG A 44 -19.97 -11.17 7.06
C ARG A 44 -20.40 -12.62 6.86
N HIS A 45 -19.98 -13.24 5.77
CA HIS A 45 -20.44 -14.56 5.37
C HIS A 45 -19.38 -15.64 5.54
N GLY A 46 -18.19 -15.26 6.01
CA GLY A 46 -17.05 -16.15 6.04
C GLY A 46 -16.38 -16.25 4.67
N ARG A 47 -15.26 -16.98 4.64
CA ARG A 47 -14.51 -17.19 3.41
C ARG A 47 -15.23 -18.14 2.48
N ASN A 48 -15.24 -17.82 1.18
CA ASN A 48 -15.74 -18.72 0.15
C ASN A 48 -14.87 -20.00 0.08
N PRO A 49 -15.44 -21.21 0.30
CA PRO A 49 -14.68 -22.46 0.36
C PRO A 49 -14.03 -22.86 -0.98
N ASP A 50 -14.59 -22.39 -2.09
CA ASP A 50 -14.10 -22.72 -3.44
C ASP A 50 -12.99 -21.78 -3.92
N GLU A 51 -12.68 -20.72 -3.16
CA GLU A 51 -11.65 -19.76 -3.55
C GLU A 51 -10.26 -20.28 -3.13
N PRO A 52 -9.28 -20.32 -4.05
CA PRO A 52 -7.94 -20.78 -3.71
C PRO A 52 -7.36 -19.96 -2.55
N LEU A 53 -6.58 -20.64 -1.70
CA LEU A 53 -5.90 -20.03 -0.56
C LEU A 53 -5.09 -18.82 -1.06
N ARG A 54 -5.24 -17.66 -0.42
CA ARG A 54 -4.42 -16.50 -0.75
C ARG A 54 -3.00 -16.83 -0.33
N GLN A 55 -2.03 -16.34 -1.09
CA GLN A 55 -0.63 -16.41 -0.68
C GLN A 55 -0.49 -15.91 0.76
N GLY A 56 -0.01 -16.78 1.64
CA GLY A 56 0.13 -16.52 3.07
C GLY A 56 -0.82 -17.34 3.95
N GLU A 57 -2.06 -17.63 3.55
CA GLU A 57 -3.03 -18.24 4.49
C GLU A 57 -2.78 -19.73 4.79
N ALA A 58 -1.93 -20.38 3.98
CA ALA A 58 -1.49 -21.77 4.20
C ALA A 58 -0.02 -21.87 4.69
N THR A 59 0.69 -20.74 4.78
CA THR A 59 2.14 -20.68 5.05
C THR A 59 2.48 -19.65 6.13
N GLU A 60 1.48 -18.95 6.66
CA GLU A 60 1.63 -18.03 7.79
C GLU A 60 1.82 -18.86 9.06
N ASP A 61 3.08 -18.95 9.45
CA ASP A 61 3.51 -19.50 10.75
C ASP A 61 2.83 -18.68 11.86
N PRO A 62 1.97 -19.29 12.71
CA PRO A 62 1.17 -18.55 13.69
C PRO A 62 2.01 -17.79 14.72
N ASP A 63 3.29 -18.15 14.88
CA ASP A 63 4.24 -17.51 15.78
C ASP A 63 5.04 -16.37 15.15
N LYS A 64 4.90 -16.11 13.84
CA LYS A 64 5.57 -14.96 13.22
C LYS A 64 4.88 -13.65 13.60
N PRO A 65 5.62 -12.65 14.11
CA PRO A 65 5.04 -11.35 14.39
C PRO A 65 4.49 -10.75 13.09
N LYS A 66 3.22 -10.33 13.11
CA LYS A 66 2.46 -9.70 12.01
C LYS A 66 2.98 -8.30 11.64
N GLY A 67 4.29 -8.08 11.69
CA GLY A 67 4.93 -6.88 11.18
C GLY A 67 4.95 -6.96 9.66
N GLY A 68 3.97 -6.33 9.00
CA GLY A 68 3.94 -6.29 7.54
C GLY A 68 5.21 -5.67 6.96
N PHE A 69 5.54 -6.04 5.72
CA PHE A 69 6.66 -5.49 4.94
C PHE A 69 6.82 -3.96 5.06
N ILE A 70 5.70 -3.22 5.08
CA ILE A 70 5.71 -1.76 5.20
C ILE A 70 6.30 -1.27 6.52
N ARG A 71 6.04 -1.96 7.63
CA ARG A 71 6.63 -1.59 8.93
C ARG A 71 8.15 -1.76 8.89
N TYR A 72 8.63 -2.90 8.40
CA TYR A 72 10.06 -3.16 8.22
C TYR A 72 10.70 -2.18 7.24
N PHE A 73 10.01 -1.84 6.15
CA PHE A 73 10.49 -0.87 5.17
C PHE A 73 10.65 0.54 5.77
N VAL A 74 9.67 1.01 6.56
CA VAL A 74 9.75 2.31 7.24
C VAL A 74 10.82 2.31 8.33
N GLU A 75 10.95 1.21 9.06
CA GLU A 75 11.99 1.03 10.09
C GLU A 75 13.39 1.06 9.47
N GLU A 76 13.58 0.40 8.31
CA GLU A 76 14.84 0.41 7.58
C GLU A 76 15.18 1.80 7.03
N LEU A 77 14.22 2.53 6.45
CA LEU A 77 14.44 3.93 6.03
C LEU A 77 14.88 4.82 7.19
N LYS A 78 14.30 4.62 8.38
CA LYS A 78 14.67 5.36 9.59
C LYS A 78 16.06 4.95 10.11
N ASN A 79 16.41 3.68 10.02
CA ASN A 79 17.71 3.14 10.41
C ASN A 79 18.83 3.64 9.49
N GLN A 80 18.59 3.72 8.18
CA GLN A 80 19.52 4.30 7.21
C GLN A 80 19.72 5.80 7.44
N ALA A 81 18.65 6.55 7.72
CA ALA A 81 18.75 7.97 8.08
C ALA A 81 19.54 8.21 9.38
N ARG A 82 19.55 7.25 10.31
CA ARG A 82 20.31 7.29 11.57
C ARG A 82 21.75 6.80 11.44
N GLY A 83 22.15 6.26 10.29
CA GLY A 83 23.49 5.72 10.07
C GLY A 83 23.74 4.38 10.76
N THR A 84 22.69 3.67 11.17
CA THR A 84 22.77 2.30 11.74
C THR A 84 21.93 1.34 10.92
N PRO A 85 22.32 1.00 9.67
CA PRO A 85 21.62 0.00 8.87
C PRO A 85 21.64 -1.35 9.59
N THR A 86 20.55 -2.10 9.49
CA THR A 86 20.46 -3.41 10.17
C THR A 86 21.37 -4.46 9.50
N ASP A 87 21.63 -4.33 8.19
CA ASP A 87 22.58 -5.16 7.43
C ASP A 87 23.67 -4.30 6.78
N PRO A 88 24.80 -4.02 7.47
CA PRO A 88 25.91 -3.31 6.85
C PRO A 88 26.54 -4.16 5.72
N PRO A 89 26.94 -3.55 4.59
CA PRO A 89 27.61 -4.29 3.52
C PRO A 89 28.88 -4.98 4.04
N PRO A 90 29.21 -6.19 3.53
CA PRO A 90 30.42 -6.89 3.95
C PRO A 90 31.66 -6.01 3.70
N PRO A 91 32.66 -6.06 4.59
CA PRO A 91 33.89 -5.28 4.41
C PRO A 91 34.54 -5.64 3.06
N PRO A 92 35.21 -4.66 2.39
CA PRO A 92 35.85 -4.92 1.12
C PRO A 92 36.85 -6.08 1.24
N PRO A 93 37.01 -6.90 0.18
CA PRO A 93 37.97 -8.00 0.20
C PRO A 93 39.34 -7.47 0.59
N ARG A 94 39.98 -8.13 1.57
CA ARG A 94 41.33 -7.78 2.00
C ARG A 94 42.22 -7.85 0.74
N GLY A 95 42.75 -6.70 0.30
CA GLY A 95 43.66 -6.65 -0.83
C GLY A 95 44.84 -7.60 -0.62
N PRO A 96 45.45 -8.13 -1.70
CA PRO A 96 46.56 -9.07 -1.57
C PRO A 96 47.66 -8.49 -0.68
N PRO A 97 48.28 -9.30 0.20
CA PRO A 97 49.26 -8.81 1.15
C PRO A 97 50.39 -8.09 0.41
N ALA A 98 50.75 -6.90 0.88
CA ALA A 98 51.88 -6.13 0.37
C ALA A 98 53.13 -7.02 0.45
N ASN A 99 53.70 -7.33 -0.73
CA ASN A 99 54.94 -8.08 -0.82
C ASN A 99 56.05 -7.19 -0.24
N LYS A 100 56.85 -7.78 0.67
CA LYS A 100 57.95 -7.10 1.36
C LYS A 100 59.05 -6.69 0.38
#